data_AF-A0AAU2YEQ0-F1
#
_entry.id   AF-A0AAU2YEQ0-F1
#
_cell.length_a   1.000
_cell.length_b   1.000
_cell.length_c   1.000
_cell.angle_alpha   90.00
_cell.angle_beta   90.00
_cell.angle_gamma   90.00
#
_symmetry.space_group_name_H-M   'P 1'
#
loop_
_entity.id
_entity.type
_entity.pdbx_description
1 polymer ?
#
loop_
_entity_poly.entity_id
_entity_poly.type
_entity_poly.pdbx_seq_one_letter_code
_entity_poly.pdbx_strand_id
1 'polypeptide(L)' 'MTVPGEKDDRPLYERFGFRIARRGYDRDQVEAYITRLLAGAPPAGAAGFELVRRGYERGRVDEVIARLHGEAGPGGRS' A
#
# COMPACT_ATOMS: atom_id res chain seq x y z
N MET A 1 -13.12 -27.40 13.48
CA MET A 1 -13.63 -27.04 12.14
C MET A 1 -13.28 -25.58 11.90
N THR A 2 -12.18 -25.31 11.18
CA THR A 2 -11.78 -23.95 10.77
C THR A 2 -11.70 -23.95 9.24
N VAL A 3 -12.20 -22.86 8.67
CA VAL A 3 -12.75 -22.71 7.31
C VAL A 3 -11.83 -23.12 6.14
N PRO A 4 -12.39 -23.72 5.07
CA PRO A 4 -11.66 -24.05 3.86
C PRO A 4 -11.70 -22.87 2.88
N GLY A 5 -10.52 -22.41 2.47
CA GLY A 5 -10.35 -21.48 1.35
C GLY A 5 -10.54 -20.01 1.72
N GLU A 6 -9.43 -19.31 1.91
CA GLU A 6 -9.31 -17.97 1.37
C GLU A 6 -7.94 -17.93 0.71
N LYS A 7 -7.81 -17.22 -0.40
CA LYS A 7 -6.65 -17.30 -1.28
C LYS A 7 -5.39 -16.87 -0.52
N ASP A 8 -4.22 -16.85 -1.14
CA ASP A 8 -3.15 -15.96 -0.65
C ASP A 8 -3.62 -14.50 -0.89
N ASP A 9 -4.73 -14.12 -0.25
CA ASP A 9 -5.44 -12.86 -0.19
C ASP A 9 -5.04 -12.19 1.12
N ARG A 10 -3.80 -12.43 1.58
CA ARG A 10 -3.27 -11.74 2.74
C ARG A 10 -3.34 -10.26 2.38
N PRO A 11 -4.25 -9.52 3.03
CA PRO A 11 -4.52 -8.16 2.61
C PRO A 11 -3.22 -7.35 2.75
N LEU A 12 -3.02 -6.37 1.88
CA LEU A 12 -1.68 -5.78 1.66
C LEU A 12 -1.11 -5.17 2.96
N TYR A 13 -1.96 -4.88 3.95
CA TYR A 13 -1.55 -4.49 5.29
C TYR A 13 -0.74 -5.52 6.06
N GLU A 14 -0.96 -6.81 5.86
CA GLU A 14 -0.16 -7.85 6.52
C GLU A 14 1.18 -8.03 5.80
N ARG A 15 1.16 -7.91 4.47
CA ARG A 15 2.36 -8.01 3.63
C ARG A 15 3.35 -6.87 3.87
N PHE A 16 2.86 -5.65 4.10
CA PHE A 16 3.69 -4.46 4.30
C PHE A 16 3.72 -3.94 5.75
N GLY A 17 2.93 -4.55 6.64
CA GLY A 17 2.82 -4.16 8.04
C GLY A 17 2.18 -2.78 8.23
N PHE A 18 1.08 -2.48 7.53
CA PHE A 18 0.36 -1.23 7.72
C PHE A 18 -0.28 -1.19 9.11
N ARG A 19 0.00 -0.12 9.85
CA ARG A 19 -0.62 0.12 11.16
C ARG A 19 -1.91 0.91 10.98
N ILE A 20 -2.92 0.56 11.75
CA ILE A 20 -4.16 1.33 11.80
C ILE A 20 -3.96 2.52 12.74
N ALA A 21 -4.11 3.72 12.20
CA ALA A 21 -4.07 4.96 12.96
C ALA A 21 -5.49 5.47 13.24
N ARG A 22 -5.65 6.23 14.33
CA ARG A 22 -6.94 6.85 14.68
C ARG A 22 -7.45 7.78 13.57
N ARG A 23 -6.52 8.38 12.82
CA ARG A 23 -6.76 9.15 11.60
C ARG A 23 -5.65 8.80 10.60
N GLY A 24 -6.03 8.18 9.49
CA GLY A 24 -5.10 7.62 8.53
C GLY A 24 -5.67 7.64 7.13
N TYR A 25 -4.87 7.23 6.14
CA TYR A 25 -5.32 7.13 4.77
C TYR A 25 -6.36 6.02 4.60
N ASP A 26 -7.30 6.26 3.70
CA ASP A 26 -8.29 5.28 3.33
C ASP A 26 -7.64 3.99 2.81
N ARG A 27 -8.11 2.85 3.32
CA ARG A 27 -7.45 1.55 3.10
C ARG A 27 -7.64 1.09 1.66
N ASP A 28 -8.85 1.20 1.15
CA ASP A 28 -9.20 0.86 -0.22
C ASP A 28 -8.42 1.72 -1.23
N GLN A 29 -8.27 3.03 -0.97
CA GLN A 29 -7.46 3.91 -1.82
C GLN A 29 -5.98 3.52 -1.83
N VAL A 30 -5.40 3.21 -0.66
CA VAL A 30 -4.00 2.78 -0.56
C VAL A 30 -3.77 1.44 -1.25
N GLU A 31 -4.68 0.48 -1.07
CA GLU A 31 -4.58 -0.84 -1.71
C GLU A 31 -4.69 -0.75 -3.23
N ALA A 32 -5.63 0.05 -3.75
CA ALA A 32 -5.74 0.31 -5.18
C ALA A 32 -4.48 0.97 -5.75
N TYR A 33 -3.87 1.91 -5.01
CA TYR A 33 -2.64 2.59 -5.41
C TYR A 33 -1.44 1.65 -5.46
N ILE A 34 -1.23 0.86 -4.41
CA ILE A 34 -0.14 -0.14 -4.34
C ILE A 34 -0.31 -1.20 -5.42
N THR A 35 -1.55 -1.65 -5.67
CA THR A 35 -1.84 -2.64 -6.73
C THR A 35 -1.42 -2.11 -8.10
N ARG A 36 -1.70 -0.84 -8.38
CA ARG A 36 -1.26 -0.17 -9.63
C ARG A 36 0.25 -0.01 -9.72
N LEU A 37 0.91 0.32 -8.60
CA LEU A 37 2.36 0.38 -8.51
C LEU A 37 3.02 -0.97 -8.79
N LEU A 38 2.51 -2.04 -8.18
CA LEU A 38 2.97 -3.41 -8.42
C LEU A 38 2.70 -3.86 -9.86
N ALA A 39 1.63 -3.37 -10.49
CA ALA A 39 1.35 -3.59 -11.90
C ALA A 39 2.23 -2.75 -12.85
N GLY A 40 3.16 -1.94 -12.32
CA GLY A 40 4.05 -1.09 -13.13
C GLY A 40 3.36 0.13 -13.74
N ALA A 41 2.16 0.48 -13.27
CA ALA A 41 1.42 1.66 -13.69
C ALA A 41 1.33 2.67 -12.52
N PRO A 42 2.45 3.29 -12.11
CA PRO A 42 2.42 4.30 -11.06
C PRO A 42 1.56 5.48 -11.53
N PRO A 43 0.54 5.88 -10.77
CA PRO A 43 -0.24 7.07 -11.12
C PRO A 43 0.66 8.30 -11.03
N ALA A 44 0.60 9.14 -12.07
CA ALA A 44 1.37 10.38 -12.14
C ALA A 44 0.78 11.41 -11.18
N GLY A 45 1.31 11.48 -9.94
CA GLY A 45 0.93 12.50 -8.96
C GLY A 45 1.16 12.08 -7.51
N ALA A 46 1.16 13.08 -6.62
CA ALA A 46 1.11 12.85 -5.19
C ALA A 46 -0.14 12.04 -4.85
N ALA A 47 0.00 11.01 -4.05
CA ALA A 47 -1.12 10.16 -3.67
C ALA A 47 -2.07 10.94 -2.76
N GLY A 48 -3.13 11.51 -3.36
CA GLY A 48 -4.15 12.31 -2.68
C GLY A 48 -5.12 11.45 -1.88
N PHE A 49 -4.61 10.63 -0.98
CA PHE A 49 -5.42 9.71 -0.19
C PHE A 49 -6.32 10.46 0.78
N GLU A 50 -7.58 10.03 0.88
CA GLU A 50 -8.52 10.58 1.83
C GLU A 50 -8.19 10.16 3.28
N LEU A 51 -8.46 11.05 4.25
CA LEU A 51 -8.20 10.79 5.66
C LEU A 51 -9.46 10.32 6.38
N VAL A 52 -9.49 9.04 6.71
CA VAL A 52 -10.59 8.39 7.43
C VAL A 52 -10.22 8.07 8.87
N ARG A 53 -11.24 7.88 9.72
CA ARG A 53 -11.04 7.30 11.06
C ARG A 53 -10.71 5.82 10.90
N ARG A 54 -9.68 5.34 11.61
CA ARG A 54 -9.17 3.96 11.50
C ARG A 54 -8.64 3.60 10.10
N GLY A 55 -7.98 4.56 9.44
CA GLY A 55 -7.23 4.32 8.21
C GLY A 55 -5.79 3.86 8.46
N TYR A 56 -5.03 3.63 7.39
CA TYR A 56 -3.61 3.32 7.48
C TYR A 56 -2.78 4.52 7.92
N GLU A 57 -1.78 4.28 8.74
CA GLU A 57 -0.86 5.32 9.18
C GLU A 57 -0.12 5.93 7.99
N ARG A 58 -0.25 7.25 7.83
CA ARG A 58 0.29 8.00 6.69
C ARG A 58 1.79 7.80 6.52
N GLY A 59 2.56 7.93 7.60
CA GLY A 59 4.02 7.78 7.58
C GLY A 59 4.43 6.41 7.07
N ARG A 60 3.76 5.34 7.54
CA ARG A 60 4.01 3.98 7.05
C ARG A 60 3.65 3.79 5.57
N VAL A 61 2.54 4.36 5.12
CA VAL A 61 2.11 4.29 3.71
C VAL A 61 3.08 5.02 2.80
N ASP A 62 3.47 6.25 3.16
CA ASP A 62 4.43 7.05 2.42
C ASP A 62 5.81 6.35 2.32
N GLU A 63 6.29 5.71 3.40
CA GLU A 63 7.54 4.93 3.38
C GLU A 63 7.48 3.75 2.39
N VAL A 64 6.37 2.99 2.40
CA VAL A 64 6.19 1.84 1.50
C VAL A 64 6.08 2.30 0.05
N ILE A 65 5.35 3.38 -0.22
CA ILE A 65 5.23 3.95 -1.56
C ILE A 65 6.58 4.47 -2.05
N ALA A 66 7.33 5.20 -1.22
CA ALA A 66 8.67 5.68 -1.56
C ALA A 66 9.64 4.53 -1.84
N ARG A 67 9.56 3.44 -1.06
CA ARG A 67 10.34 2.23 -1.30
C ARG A 67 9.99 1.59 -2.64
N LEU A 68 8.69 1.41 -2.94
CA LEU A 68 8.24 0.82 -4.20
C LEU A 68 8.61 1.70 -5.41
N HIS A 69 8.52 3.02 -5.30
CA HIS A 69 9.02 3.95 -6.33
C HIS A 69 10.54 3.89 -6.47
N GLY A 70 11.27 3.75 -5.36
CA GLY A 70 12.74 3.58 -5.37
C GLY A 70 13.19 2.25 -5.98
N GLU A 71 12.42 1.17 -5.78
CA GLU A 71 12.63 -0.13 -6.43
C GLU A 71 12.19 -0.12 -7.91
N ALA A 72 11.23 0.75 -8.28
CA ALA A 72 10.75 0.92 -9.66
C ALA A 72 11.56 1.95 -10.48
N GLY A 73 12.39 2.78 -9.85
CA GLY A 73 13.36 3.66 -10.51
C GLY A 73 14.62 2.89 -10.94
N PRO A 74 15.28 3.26 -12.06
CA PRO A 74 16.24 2.40 -12.77
C PRO A 74 17.57 2.29 -12.02
N GLY A 75 17.62 1.40 -11.03
CA GLY A 75 18.83 0.95 -10.33
C GLY A 75 19.28 -0.41 -10.82
N GLY A 76 19.16 -0.66 -12.12
CA GLY A 76 19.94 -1.69 -12.78
C GLY A 76 21.41 -1.34 -12.61
N ARG A 77 22.06 -2.03 -11.68
CA ARG A 77 23.46 -2.48 -11.72
C ARG A 77 24.32 -1.72 -12.74
N SER A 78 25.16 -0.80 -12.28
CA SER A 78 26.39 -0.39 -12.98
C SER A 78 27.51 -0.27 -11.96
#